data_AF-A0A151RPL7-F1
#
_entry.id   AF-A0A151RPL7-F1
#
_cell.length_a   1.000
_cell.length_b   1.000
_cell.length_c   1.000
_cell.angle_alpha   90.00
_cell.angle_beta   90.00
_cell.angle_gamma   90.00
#
_symmetry.space_group_name_H-M   'P 1'
#
loop_
_entity.id
_entity.type
_entity.pdbx_description
1 polymer ?
#
loop_
_entity_poly.entity_id
_entity_poly.type
_entity_poly.pdbx_seq_one_letter_code
_entity_poly.pdbx_strand_id
1 'polypeptide(L)'
;MPKEQFVCSVNRVVLHFANSIVKSFSLCLTSYHYDSSLVSSWISSILEKSVQKLHIQYADKILFPSQTLFSCSSLLQLVLQMRCTLSVPIFASLPNLQSLSLSGIRLVSESSNYSEDIILRFPLLKVFEARGCEWQTKQNISIEAPLLERFSVASWRSVSNESHKSSIKIVAPYLADFSYEGDLEQDIILLNSSSVHSVNRMNGKRYAIIYLFITIILFN
;
A
#
# COMPACT_ATOMS: atom_id res chain seq x y z
N MET A 1 24.97 2.04 -19.23
CA MET A 1 25.82 1.23 -18.34
C MET A 1 25.44 -0.24 -18.52
N PRO A 2 26.40 -1.17 -18.73
CA PRO A 2 26.15 -2.60 -18.80
C PRO A 2 25.43 -3.14 -17.56
N LYS A 3 24.57 -4.16 -17.73
CA LYS A 3 23.76 -4.78 -16.66
C LYS A 3 24.59 -5.21 -15.45
N GLU A 4 25.72 -5.87 -15.66
CA GLU A 4 26.59 -6.36 -14.59
C GLU A 4 27.22 -5.21 -13.78
N GLN A 5 27.63 -4.14 -14.45
CA GLN A 5 28.15 -2.95 -13.79
C GLN A 5 27.08 -2.25 -12.95
N PHE A 6 25.83 -2.22 -13.43
CA PHE A 6 24.69 -1.74 -12.66
C PHE A 6 24.48 -2.59 -11.40
N VAL A 7 24.41 -3.91 -11.54
CA VAL A 7 24.26 -4.87 -10.42
C VAL A 7 25.35 -4.67 -9.37
N CYS A 8 26.61 -4.59 -9.79
CA CYS A 8 27.73 -4.32 -8.89
C CYS A 8 27.59 -2.98 -8.16
N SER A 9 27.09 -1.95 -8.85
CA SER A 9 26.86 -0.63 -8.25
C SER A 9 25.75 -0.67 -7.20
N VAL A 10 24.61 -1.30 -7.51
CA VAL A 10 23.50 -1.45 -6.56
C VAL A 10 23.94 -2.26 -5.35
N ASN A 11 24.65 -3.37 -5.54
CA ASN A 11 25.20 -4.18 -4.44
C ASN A 11 26.05 -3.33 -3.50
N ARG A 12 26.95 -2.49 -4.02
CA ARG A 12 27.78 -1.60 -3.20
C ARG A 12 26.94 -0.59 -2.43
N VAL A 13 25.97 0.06 -3.07
CA VAL A 13 25.09 1.02 -2.40
C VAL A 13 24.29 0.34 -1.28
N VAL A 14 23.69 -0.82 -1.57
CA VAL A 14 22.92 -1.60 -0.58
C VAL A 14 23.80 -2.00 0.60
N LEU A 15 25.03 -2.47 0.36
CA LEU A 15 25.98 -2.84 1.42
C LEU A 15 26.27 -1.66 2.36
N HIS A 16 26.58 -0.49 1.80
CA HIS A 16 26.97 0.69 2.59
C HIS A 16 25.79 1.51 3.14
N PHE A 17 24.54 1.20 2.78
CA PHE A 17 23.37 1.99 3.16
C PHE A 17 23.18 2.15 4.68
N ALA A 18 23.51 1.13 5.48
CA ALA A 18 23.38 1.18 6.94
C ALA A 18 24.20 2.31 7.58
N ASN A 19 25.39 2.56 7.01
CA ASN A 19 26.33 3.55 7.49
C ASN A 19 26.11 4.94 6.88
N SER A 20 25.09 5.08 6.02
CA SER A 20 24.76 6.33 5.37
C SER A 20 23.93 7.23 6.28
N ILE A 21 24.24 8.52 6.24
CA ILE A 21 23.40 9.61 6.78
C ILE A 21 22.12 9.70 5.94
N VAL A 22 22.18 9.34 4.66
CA VAL A 22 21.03 9.36 3.75
C VAL A 22 20.12 8.17 4.07
N LYS A 23 18.88 8.45 4.48
CA LYS A 23 17.84 7.45 4.78
C LYS A 23 16.80 7.31 3.67
N SER A 24 17.11 7.81 2.47
CA SER A 24 16.27 7.70 1.28
C SER A 24 16.93 6.77 0.26
N PHE A 25 16.16 5.83 -0.27
CA PHE A 25 16.61 4.91 -1.31
C PHE A 25 15.59 4.87 -2.44
N SER A 26 16.08 5.04 -3.67
CA SER A 26 15.26 4.92 -4.88
C SER A 26 15.93 3.98 -5.87
N LEU A 27 15.16 3.03 -6.39
CA LEU A 27 15.61 2.05 -7.37
C LEU A 27 14.64 2.01 -8.54
N CYS A 28 15.12 2.46 -9.70
CA CYS A 28 14.36 2.46 -10.94
C CYS A 28 15.00 1.44 -11.90
N LEU A 29 14.27 0.37 -12.19
CA LEU A 29 14.70 -0.75 -13.02
C LEU A 29 13.85 -0.77 -14.29
N THR A 30 14.28 -0.05 -15.33
CA THR A 30 13.53 0.09 -16.59
C THR A 30 14.22 -0.53 -17.79
N SER A 31 15.54 -0.70 -17.75
CA SER A 31 16.33 -1.05 -18.94
C SER A 31 16.56 -2.55 -19.12
N TYR A 32 16.43 -3.35 -18.07
CA TYR A 32 16.76 -4.77 -18.09
C TYR A 32 15.82 -5.58 -17.20
N HIS A 33 15.65 -6.85 -17.58
CA HIS A 33 15.09 -7.88 -16.71
C HIS A 33 16.16 -8.35 -15.73
N TYR A 34 15.87 -8.24 -14.45
CA TYR A 34 16.72 -8.71 -13.36
C TYR A 34 16.14 -9.98 -12.75
N ASP A 35 17.02 -10.81 -12.19
CA ASP A 35 16.59 -11.95 -11.41
C ASP A 35 15.71 -11.49 -10.24
N SER A 36 14.56 -12.13 -10.04
CA SER A 36 13.62 -11.71 -9.00
C SER A 36 14.23 -11.83 -7.62
N SER A 37 15.01 -12.89 -7.34
CA SER A 37 15.59 -13.10 -6.01
C SER A 37 16.63 -12.04 -5.68
N LEU A 38 17.37 -11.57 -6.69
CA LEU A 38 18.32 -10.46 -6.55
C LEU A 38 17.62 -9.17 -6.16
N VAL A 39 16.56 -8.79 -6.89
CA VAL A 39 15.80 -7.56 -6.58
C VAL A 39 15.14 -7.65 -5.21
N SER A 40 14.55 -8.80 -4.87
CA SER A 40 13.97 -9.05 -3.56
C SER A 40 15.01 -8.95 -2.43
N SER A 41 16.22 -9.48 -2.65
CA SER A 41 17.33 -9.39 -1.70
C SER A 41 17.78 -7.94 -1.47
N TRP A 42 17.87 -7.14 -2.54
CA TRP A 42 18.16 -5.70 -2.42
C TRP A 42 17.09 -4.98 -1.59
N ILE A 43 15.82 -5.23 -1.88
CA ILE A 43 14.71 -4.60 -1.14
C ILE A 43 14.74 -5.01 0.34
N SER A 44 14.88 -6.30 0.65
CA SER A 44 14.96 -6.78 2.05
C SER A 44 16.11 -6.12 2.79
N SER A 45 17.30 -6.11 2.18
CA SER A 45 18.50 -5.51 2.75
C SER A 45 18.33 -4.02 3.06
N ILE A 46 17.60 -3.27 2.23
CA ILE A 46 17.33 -1.86 2.45
C ILE A 46 16.30 -1.64 3.56
N LEU A 47 15.25 -2.46 3.61
CA LEU A 47 14.22 -2.40 4.66
C LEU A 47 14.81 -2.72 6.05
N GLU A 48 15.70 -3.69 6.13
CA GLU A 48 16.42 -4.06 7.36
C GLU A 48 17.33 -2.95 7.89
N LYS A 49 17.78 -2.04 7.00
CA LYS A 49 18.72 -0.95 7.32
C LYS A 49 18.04 0.36 7.69
N SER A 50 16.80 0.28 8.18
CA SER A 50 16.01 1.40 8.70
C SER A 50 15.87 2.56 7.70
N VAL A 51 15.54 2.22 6.44
CA VAL A 51 15.19 3.22 5.42
C VAL A 51 13.97 4.05 5.87
N GLN A 52 14.00 5.34 5.58
CA GLN A 52 12.87 6.24 5.85
C GLN A 52 12.05 6.49 4.59
N LYS A 53 12.68 6.62 3.42
CA LYS A 53 11.99 6.85 2.15
C LYS A 53 12.40 5.77 1.16
N LEU A 54 11.45 4.95 0.74
CA LEU A 54 11.69 3.87 -0.21
C LEU A 54 10.86 4.10 -1.46
N HIS A 55 11.52 4.19 -2.62
CA HIS A 55 10.87 4.27 -3.92
C HIS A 55 11.41 3.18 -4.85
N ILE A 56 10.56 2.22 -5.21
CA ILE A 56 10.92 1.15 -6.14
C ILE A 56 10.04 1.24 -7.38
N GLN A 57 10.66 1.25 -8.56
CA GLN A 57 9.98 1.13 -9.84
C GLN A 57 10.58 -0.05 -10.61
N TYR A 58 9.75 -1.05 -10.91
CA TYR A 58 10.18 -2.23 -11.66
C TYR A 58 9.03 -2.87 -12.42
N ALA A 59 9.20 -3.10 -13.73
CA ALA A 59 8.12 -3.58 -14.59
C ALA A 59 7.81 -5.08 -14.43
N ASP A 60 8.79 -5.86 -13.97
CA ASP A 60 8.67 -7.32 -13.87
C ASP A 60 8.09 -7.78 -12.54
N LYS A 61 7.70 -9.06 -12.52
CA LYS A 61 7.17 -9.71 -11.34
C LYS A 61 8.29 -10.09 -10.39
N ILE A 62 8.09 -9.81 -9.10
CA ILE A 62 8.95 -10.30 -8.04
C ILE A 62 8.17 -10.84 -6.83
N LEU A 63 8.84 -11.70 -6.06
CA LEU A 63 8.42 -12.09 -4.72
C LEU A 63 8.84 -11.00 -3.73
N PHE A 64 7.90 -10.17 -3.28
CA PHE A 64 8.24 -9.03 -2.42
C PHE A 64 8.47 -9.47 -0.97
N PRO A 65 9.52 -8.97 -0.28
CA PRO A 65 9.82 -9.30 1.11
C PRO A 65 8.84 -8.60 2.07
N SER A 66 7.60 -9.12 2.12
CA SER A 66 6.47 -8.48 2.81
C SER A 66 6.65 -8.44 4.33
N GLN A 67 7.15 -9.52 4.93
CA GLN A 67 7.43 -9.59 6.37
C GLN A 67 8.47 -8.53 6.78
N THR A 68 9.52 -8.34 5.98
CA THR A 68 10.55 -7.32 6.21
C THR A 68 9.95 -5.91 6.09
N LEU A 69 9.04 -5.68 5.15
CA LEU A 69 8.36 -4.39 4.98
C LEU A 69 7.56 -4.03 6.21
N PHE A 70 6.67 -4.92 6.68
CA PHE A 70 5.81 -4.65 7.83
C PHE A 70 6.57 -4.62 9.17
N SER A 71 7.83 -5.05 9.19
CA SER A 71 8.73 -4.90 10.34
C SER A 71 9.53 -3.59 10.33
N CYS A 72 9.49 -2.83 9.22
CA CYS A 72 10.28 -1.62 9.06
C CYS A 72 9.60 -0.40 9.71
N SER A 73 9.86 -0.18 11.00
CA SER A 73 9.25 0.90 11.77
C SER A 73 9.77 2.30 11.41
N SER A 74 10.92 2.42 10.76
CA SER A 74 11.52 3.72 10.37
C SER A 74 10.88 4.36 9.14
N LEU A 75 10.03 3.63 8.43
CA LEU A 75 9.53 4.05 7.13
C LEU A 75 8.57 5.24 7.26
N LEU A 76 8.90 6.33 6.58
CA LEU A 76 8.12 7.57 6.48
C LEU A 76 7.37 7.65 5.15
N GLN A 77 7.97 7.15 4.07
CA GLN A 77 7.40 7.19 2.73
C GLN A 77 7.67 5.88 1.99
N LEU A 78 6.61 5.30 1.42
CA LEU A 78 6.68 4.12 0.57
C LEU A 78 6.06 4.42 -0.79
N VAL A 79 6.83 4.24 -1.86
CA VAL A 79 6.36 4.29 -3.24
C VAL A 79 6.76 3.00 -3.94
N LEU A 80 5.77 2.18 -4.28
CA LEU A 80 5.97 0.93 -5.03
C LEU A 80 5.25 1.01 -6.36
N GLN A 81 6.01 1.00 -7.44
CA GLN A 81 5.53 1.01 -8.82
C GLN A 81 6.01 -0.25 -9.53
N MET A 82 5.33 -1.37 -9.25
CA MET A 82 5.79 -2.67 -9.71
C MET A 82 4.71 -3.72 -9.65
N ARG A 83 4.93 -4.85 -10.33
CA ARG A 83 4.01 -6.00 -10.33
C ARG A 83 4.41 -7.03 -9.29
N CYS A 84 4.11 -6.82 -8.01
CA CYS A 84 4.42 -7.80 -6.98
C CYS A 84 3.22 -8.19 -6.13
N THR A 85 3.38 -9.30 -5.42
CA THR A 85 2.42 -9.74 -4.40
C THR A 85 2.93 -9.31 -3.03
N LEU A 86 2.11 -8.57 -2.28
CA LEU A 86 2.32 -8.28 -0.87
C LEU A 86 1.47 -9.24 -0.03
N SER A 87 2.15 -10.07 0.77
CA SER A 87 1.51 -10.91 1.77
C SER A 87 1.29 -10.10 3.03
N VAL A 88 0.03 -9.85 3.36
CA VAL A 88 -0.37 -8.99 4.48
C VAL A 88 -0.71 -9.89 5.69
N PRO A 89 -0.05 -9.70 6.85
CA PRO A 89 -0.41 -10.41 8.07
C PRO A 89 -1.78 -9.95 8.57
N ILE A 90 -2.42 -10.74 9.45
CA ILE A 90 -3.72 -10.37 10.07
C ILE A 90 -3.64 -9.00 10.74
N PHE A 91 -2.49 -8.69 11.34
CA PHE A 91 -2.22 -7.39 11.91
C PHE A 91 -0.87 -6.87 11.40
N ALA A 92 -0.89 -5.68 10.80
CA ALA A 92 0.32 -4.98 10.36
C ALA A 92 0.30 -3.53 10.82
N SER A 93 1.46 -2.98 11.19
CA SER A 93 1.58 -1.60 11.63
C SER A 93 2.84 -0.96 11.05
N LEU A 94 2.68 0.19 10.40
CA LEU A 94 3.80 1.05 9.97
C LEU A 94 3.66 2.40 10.70
N PRO A 95 4.18 2.50 11.94
CA PRO A 95 3.81 3.58 12.86
C PRO A 95 4.26 4.97 12.41
N ASN A 96 5.36 5.07 11.66
CA ASN A 96 5.91 6.34 11.22
C ASN A 96 5.54 6.71 9.77
N LEU A 97 4.76 5.87 9.08
CA LEU A 97 4.46 6.05 7.68
C LEU A 97 3.53 7.25 7.48
N GLN A 98 3.97 8.22 6.67
CA GLN A 98 3.25 9.46 6.37
C GLN A 98 2.66 9.46 4.96
N SER A 99 3.28 8.75 4.02
CA SER A 99 2.83 8.66 2.63
C SER A 99 3.01 7.24 2.08
N LEU A 100 1.94 6.72 1.49
CA LEU A 100 1.88 5.41 0.86
C LEU A 100 1.34 5.56 -0.56
N SER A 101 2.14 5.14 -1.55
CA SER A 101 1.74 5.09 -2.95
C SER A 101 2.05 3.71 -3.52
N LEU A 102 1.01 2.99 -3.93
CA LEU A 102 1.07 1.64 -4.47
C LEU A 102 0.54 1.64 -5.91
N SER A 103 1.27 1.00 -6.82
CA SER A 103 0.85 0.87 -8.21
C SER A 103 1.17 -0.52 -8.75
N GLY A 104 0.14 -1.22 -9.23
CA GLY A 104 0.28 -2.55 -9.83
C GLY A 104 0.47 -3.70 -8.83
N ILE A 105 0.16 -3.47 -7.56
CA ILE A 105 0.41 -4.40 -6.45
C ILE A 105 -0.80 -5.31 -6.22
N ARG A 106 -0.55 -6.60 -5.99
CA ARG A 106 -1.55 -7.55 -5.52
C ARG A 106 -1.38 -7.76 -4.02
N LEU A 107 -2.42 -7.52 -3.23
CA LEU A 107 -2.43 -7.80 -1.80
C LEU A 107 -3.14 -9.14 -1.56
N VAL A 108 -2.49 -10.02 -0.81
CA VAL A 108 -3.02 -11.33 -0.40
C VAL A 108 -2.93 -11.46 1.11
N SER A 109 -3.85 -12.18 1.73
CA SER A 109 -3.73 -12.52 3.15
C SER A 109 -2.65 -13.57 3.35
N GLU A 110 -1.81 -13.40 4.37
CA GLU A 110 -0.89 -14.45 4.84
C GLU A 110 -1.65 -15.57 5.55
N SER A 111 -2.81 -15.27 6.12
CA SER A 111 -3.62 -16.23 6.87
C SER A 111 -4.52 -17.05 5.95
N SER A 112 -4.53 -18.37 6.15
CA SER A 112 -5.55 -19.26 5.58
C SER A 112 -6.87 -19.22 6.36
N ASN A 113 -6.87 -18.62 7.57
CA ASN A 113 -8.06 -18.43 8.37
C ASN A 113 -8.73 -17.09 8.01
N TYR A 114 -9.88 -17.17 7.36
CA TYR A 114 -10.64 -16.02 6.87
C TYR A 114 -11.68 -15.49 7.87
N SER A 115 -11.66 -15.95 9.14
CA SER A 115 -12.62 -15.53 10.16
C SER A 115 -12.35 -14.15 10.75
N GLU A 116 -11.12 -13.65 10.63
CA GLU A 116 -10.67 -12.39 11.23
C GLU A 116 -10.51 -11.30 10.17
N ASP A 117 -10.81 -10.04 10.53
CA ASP A 117 -10.52 -8.91 9.66
C ASP A 117 -9.01 -8.64 9.66
N ILE A 118 -8.44 -8.27 8.51
CA ILE A 118 -7.06 -7.79 8.41
C ILE A 118 -7.01 -6.35 8.91
N ILE A 119 -6.13 -6.04 9.84
CA ILE A 119 -5.98 -4.70 10.43
C ILE A 119 -4.63 -4.11 10.00
N LEU A 120 -4.70 -3.00 9.29
CA LEU A 120 -3.57 -2.20 8.85
C LEU A 120 -3.54 -0.87 9.63
N ARG A 121 -2.57 -0.71 10.53
CA ARG A 121 -2.42 0.51 11.35
C ARG A 121 -1.36 1.44 10.78
N PHE A 122 -1.79 2.66 10.46
CA PHE A 122 -0.94 3.74 9.97
C PHE A 122 -1.22 5.06 10.71
N PRO A 123 -0.80 5.19 11.98
CA PRO A 123 -1.19 6.30 12.85
C PRO A 123 -0.77 7.69 12.36
N LEU A 124 0.29 7.79 11.55
CA LEU A 124 0.80 9.07 11.02
C LEU A 124 0.54 9.27 9.52
N LEU A 125 -0.22 8.38 8.88
CA LEU A 125 -0.43 8.40 7.43
C LEU A 125 -1.33 9.56 7.04
N LYS A 126 -0.85 10.39 6.11
CA LYS A 126 -1.58 11.55 5.58
C LYS A 126 -2.10 11.32 4.17
N VAL A 127 -1.36 10.56 3.36
CA VAL A 127 -1.70 10.30 1.96
C VAL A 127 -1.62 8.82 1.65
N PHE A 128 -2.73 8.26 1.17
CA PHE A 128 -2.82 6.90 0.64
C PHE A 128 -3.25 6.94 -0.82
N GLU A 129 -2.45 6.36 -1.70
CA GLU A 129 -2.76 6.20 -3.11
C GLU A 129 -2.55 4.75 -3.55
N ALA A 130 -3.56 4.16 -4.19
CA ALA A 130 -3.45 2.84 -4.81
C ALA A 130 -3.97 2.89 -6.25
N ARG A 131 -3.17 2.44 -7.22
CA ARG A 131 -3.53 2.44 -8.65
C ARG A 131 -3.31 1.07 -9.28
N GLY A 132 -4.33 0.52 -9.90
CA GLY A 132 -4.30 -0.82 -10.49
C GLY A 132 -3.88 -1.90 -9.49
N CYS A 133 -4.26 -1.73 -8.22
CA CYS A 133 -4.01 -2.70 -7.16
C CYS A 133 -5.17 -3.70 -7.05
N GLU A 134 -4.84 -4.95 -6.74
CA GLU A 134 -5.80 -6.05 -6.57
C GLU A 134 -5.82 -6.48 -5.10
N TRP A 135 -7.00 -6.56 -4.49
CA TRP A 135 -7.18 -7.05 -3.12
C TRP A 135 -7.75 -8.47 -3.16
N GLN A 136 -6.87 -9.46 -3.20
CA GLN A 136 -7.27 -10.87 -3.33
C GLN A 136 -7.39 -11.51 -1.94
N THR A 137 -8.40 -11.09 -1.18
CA THR A 137 -8.72 -11.65 0.13
C THR A 137 -10.24 -11.77 0.34
N LYS A 138 -10.64 -12.83 1.05
CA LYS A 138 -12.01 -13.03 1.52
C LYS A 138 -12.30 -12.33 2.85
N GLN A 139 -11.26 -11.86 3.54
CA GLN A 139 -11.36 -11.11 4.79
C GLN A 139 -11.69 -9.65 4.51
N ASN A 140 -12.39 -8.98 5.43
CA ASN A 140 -12.44 -7.52 5.38
C ASN A 140 -11.07 -6.96 5.75
N ILE A 141 -10.80 -5.75 5.27
CA ILE A 141 -9.59 -5.01 5.58
C ILE A 141 -10.02 -3.76 6.34
N SER A 142 -9.41 -3.51 7.49
CA SER A 142 -9.55 -2.27 8.26
C SER A 142 -8.26 -1.48 8.17
N ILE A 143 -8.31 -0.32 7.51
CA ILE A 143 -7.23 0.64 7.44
C ILE A 143 -7.46 1.68 8.54
N GLU A 144 -6.67 1.62 9.61
CA GLU A 144 -6.70 2.56 10.72
C GLU A 144 -5.66 3.66 10.48
N ALA A 145 -6.11 4.80 9.96
CA ALA A 145 -5.26 5.93 9.59
C ALA A 145 -5.89 7.25 10.10
N PRO A 146 -5.76 7.53 11.41
CA PRO A 146 -6.48 8.64 12.05
C PRO A 146 -6.12 10.02 11.50
N LEU A 147 -4.91 10.20 10.95
CA LEU A 147 -4.43 11.46 10.37
C LEU A 147 -4.52 11.53 8.84
N LEU A 148 -5.25 10.59 8.21
CA LEU A 148 -5.34 10.51 6.76
C LEU A 148 -6.14 11.68 6.21
N GLU A 149 -5.50 12.49 5.37
CA GLU A 149 -6.07 13.67 4.73
C GLU A 149 -6.54 13.36 3.31
N ARG A 150 -5.83 12.48 2.59
CA ARG A 150 -6.14 12.08 1.21
C ARG A 150 -6.12 10.57 1.02
N PHE A 151 -7.20 10.05 0.43
CA PHE A 151 -7.32 8.66 0.00
C PHE A 151 -7.73 8.59 -1.46
N SER A 152 -6.91 7.97 -2.29
CA SER A 152 -7.18 7.78 -3.72
C SER A 152 -7.01 6.33 -4.13
N VAL A 153 -8.02 5.74 -4.76
CA VAL A 153 -7.95 4.40 -5.35
C VAL A 153 -8.43 4.41 -6.79
N ALA A 154 -7.66 3.80 -7.69
CA ALA A 154 -8.06 3.57 -9.07
C ALA A 154 -7.89 2.08 -9.42
N SER A 155 -8.92 1.44 -9.96
CA SER A 155 -8.89 0.04 -10.38
C SER A 155 -9.38 -0.11 -11.83
N TRP A 156 -8.50 -0.58 -12.72
CA TRP A 156 -8.82 -0.73 -14.15
C TRP A 156 -8.87 -2.19 -14.61
N ARG A 157 -8.80 -3.16 -13.69
CA ARG A 157 -8.84 -4.59 -14.04
C ARG A 157 -10.19 -5.20 -13.68
N SER A 158 -10.76 -5.87 -14.67
CA SER A 158 -12.07 -6.49 -14.65
C SER A 158 -12.17 -7.65 -13.66
N VAL A 159 -13.16 -7.54 -12.77
CA VAL A 159 -14.07 -8.60 -12.30
C VAL A 159 -13.52 -10.01 -12.48
N SER A 160 -12.88 -10.54 -11.45
CA SER A 160 -12.89 -11.97 -11.22
C SER A 160 -14.36 -12.43 -11.11
N ASN A 161 -14.69 -13.56 -11.74
CA ASN A 161 -16.05 -14.12 -11.69
C ASN A 161 -16.46 -14.57 -10.28
N GLU A 162 -15.57 -14.45 -9.30
CA GLU A 162 -15.78 -14.81 -7.91
C GLU A 162 -16.05 -13.54 -7.10
N SER A 163 -17.33 -13.24 -6.89
CA SER A 163 -17.78 -12.18 -5.98
C SER A 163 -17.30 -12.47 -4.56
N HIS A 164 -16.09 -12.06 -4.20
CA HIS A 164 -15.65 -12.05 -2.82
C HIS A 164 -16.25 -10.82 -2.14
N LYS A 165 -17.27 -11.03 -1.28
CA LYS A 165 -17.94 -10.00 -0.49
C LYS A 165 -17.05 -9.47 0.65
N SER A 166 -15.81 -9.09 0.36
CA SER A 166 -14.93 -8.42 1.33
C SER A 166 -15.10 -6.91 1.23
N SER A 167 -14.98 -6.24 2.37
CA SER A 167 -15.04 -4.78 2.46
C SER A 167 -13.70 -4.18 2.90
N ILE A 168 -13.42 -2.98 2.42
CA ILE A 168 -12.29 -2.15 2.87
C ILE A 168 -12.87 -1.04 3.74
N LYS A 169 -12.73 -1.20 5.05
CA LYS A 169 -13.09 -0.22 6.07
C LYS A 169 -11.93 0.74 6.25
N ILE A 170 -12.20 2.04 6.27
CA ILE A 170 -11.19 3.09 6.44
C ILE A 170 -11.59 3.95 7.63
N VAL A 171 -10.79 3.92 8.70
CA VAL A 171 -10.97 4.77 9.88
C VAL A 171 -10.07 6.00 9.72
N ALA A 172 -10.67 7.09 9.23
CA ALA A 172 -9.97 8.33 8.87
C ALA A 172 -10.86 9.56 9.14
N PRO A 173 -10.87 10.09 10.38
CA PRO A 173 -11.74 11.19 10.77
C PRO A 173 -11.39 12.54 10.16
N TYR A 174 -10.15 12.74 9.71
CA TYR A 174 -9.66 13.97 9.07
C TYR A 174 -9.56 13.85 7.53
N LEU A 175 -10.24 12.87 6.94
CA LEU A 175 -10.21 12.66 5.49
C LEU A 175 -10.88 13.83 4.78
N ALA A 176 -10.09 14.66 4.09
CA ALA A 176 -10.57 15.83 3.35
C ALA A 176 -10.80 15.52 1.87
N ASP A 177 -9.93 14.70 1.27
CA ASP A 177 -9.94 14.34 -0.14
C ASP A 177 -10.14 12.83 -0.32
N PHE A 178 -11.27 12.43 -0.92
CA PHE A 178 -11.53 11.05 -1.31
C PHE A 178 -11.77 10.96 -2.83
N SER A 179 -10.98 10.11 -3.50
CA SER A 179 -11.15 9.82 -4.92
C SER A 179 -11.17 8.34 -5.20
N TYR A 180 -12.13 7.95 -6.04
CA TYR A 180 -12.29 6.57 -6.48
C TYR A 180 -12.58 6.54 -7.99
N GLU A 181 -11.83 5.69 -8.70
CA GLU A 181 -11.97 5.48 -10.14
C GLU A 181 -12.01 3.98 -10.50
N GLY A 182 -12.95 3.62 -11.37
CA GLY A 182 -13.02 2.27 -11.98
C GLY A 182 -13.89 1.25 -11.23
N ASP A 183 -13.56 -0.03 -11.40
CA ASP A 183 -14.36 -1.18 -10.94
C ASP A 183 -13.58 -2.01 -9.91
N LEU A 184 -13.69 -1.64 -8.64
CA LEU A 184 -13.21 -2.38 -7.49
C LEU A 184 -14.27 -3.41 -7.08
N GLU A 185 -13.82 -4.61 -6.72
CA GLU A 185 -14.72 -5.69 -6.30
C GLU A 185 -15.22 -5.52 -4.87
N GLN A 186 -14.41 -4.86 -4.03
CA GLN A 186 -14.67 -4.65 -2.62
C GLN A 186 -15.49 -3.38 -2.37
N ASP A 187 -16.40 -3.45 -1.40
CA ASP A 187 -17.08 -2.26 -0.88
C ASP A 187 -16.10 -1.42 -0.06
N ILE A 188 -16.03 -0.11 -0.30
CA ILE A 188 -15.27 0.82 0.53
C ILE A 188 -16.20 1.47 1.56
N ILE A 189 -15.90 1.28 2.85
CA ILE A 189 -16.66 1.83 3.98
C ILE A 189 -15.82 2.87 4.72
N LEU A 190 -16.24 4.12 4.71
CA LEU A 190 -15.57 5.21 5.42
C LEU A 190 -16.16 5.36 6.83
N LEU A 191 -15.34 5.17 7.86
CA LEU A 191 -15.74 5.29 9.27
C LEU A 191 -15.26 6.63 9.84
N ASN A 192 -16.14 7.32 10.58
CA ASN A 192 -15.89 8.58 11.29
C ASN A 192 -15.50 9.79 10.43
N SER A 193 -15.79 9.77 9.14
CA SER A 193 -15.36 10.78 8.17
C SER A 193 -16.29 12.00 8.11
N SER A 194 -16.46 12.71 9.23
CA SER A 194 -17.31 13.92 9.29
C SER A 194 -16.78 15.12 8.49
N SER A 195 -15.55 15.03 7.97
CA SER A 195 -14.80 16.13 7.34
C SER A 195 -14.58 15.99 5.83
N VAL A 196 -15.20 15.01 5.15
CA VAL A 196 -14.98 14.83 3.70
C VAL A 196 -15.62 15.98 2.93
N HIS A 197 -14.78 16.86 2.39
CA HIS A 197 -15.22 18.04 1.63
C HIS A 197 -15.25 17.77 0.12
N SER A 198 -14.46 16.81 -0.38
CA SER A 198 -14.41 16.45 -1.80
C SER A 198 -14.54 14.93 -1.99
N VAL A 199 -15.59 14.54 -2.74
CA VAL A 199 -15.80 13.16 -3.20
C VAL A 199 -15.83 13.20 -4.72
N ASN A 200 -14.74 12.78 -5.34
CA ASN A 200 -14.64 12.70 -6.79
C ASN A 200 -14.82 11.26 -7.25
N ARG A 201 -15.98 10.97 -7.86
CA ARG A 201 -16.25 9.71 -8.54
C ARG A 201 -15.98 9.90 -10.02
N MET A 202 -14.98 9.20 -10.56
CA MET A 202 -14.73 9.15 -11.99
C MET A 202 -15.09 7.75 -12.49
N ASN A 203 -16.19 7.65 -13.25
CA ASN A 203 -16.66 6.49 -14.04
C ASN A 203 -16.36 5.08 -13.48
N GLY A 204 -17.38 4.45 -12.87
CA GLY A 204 -17.35 3.03 -12.44
C GLY A 204 -18.75 2.44 -12.34
N LYS A 205 -18.94 1.19 -12.78
CA LYS A 205 -20.24 0.52 -13.00
C LYS A 205 -20.83 -0.21 -11.79
N ARG A 206 -20.29 -0.07 -10.58
CA ARG A 206 -20.91 -0.58 -9.34
C ARG A 206 -20.81 0.40 -8.18
N TYR A 207 -21.72 0.23 -7.22
CA TYR A 207 -21.99 1.13 -6.11
C TYR A 207 -20.82 1.14 -5.12
N ALA A 208 -20.04 2.23 -5.06
CA ALA A 208 -19.36 2.55 -3.81
C ALA A 208 -20.46 2.97 -2.83
N ILE A 209 -20.92 2.06 -1.97
CA ILE A 209 -21.86 2.43 -0.92
C ILE A 209 -21.05 3.13 0.18
N ILE A 210 -20.87 4.44 0.00
CA ILE A 210 -20.29 5.31 1.02
C ILE A 210 -21.33 5.42 2.14
N TYR A 211 -21.25 4.55 3.15
CA TYR A 211 -21.95 4.75 4.40
C TYR A 211 -21.17 5.77 5.24
N LEU A 212 -21.52 7.06 5.12
CA LEU A 212 -21.11 8.05 6.12
C LEU A 212 -21.89 7.76 7.40
N PHE A 213 -21.28 7.09 8.38
CA PHE A 213 -21.80 7.11 9.74
C PHE A 213 -21.52 8.50 10.33
N ILE A 214 -22.46 9.43 10.15
CA ILE A 214 -22.48 10.67 10.91
C ILE A 214 -22.94 10.30 12.32
N THR A 215 -22.00 10.09 13.24
CA THR A 215 -22.34 10.17 14.66
C THR A 215 -22.59 11.64 14.97
N ILE A 216 -23.85 12.09 14.83
CA ILE A 216 -24.32 13.30 15.49
C ILE A 216 -24.24 12.97 16.99
N ILE A 217 -23.13 13.34 17.63
CA ILE A 217 -23.09 13.45 19.07
C ILE A 217 -23.94 14.68 19.40
N LEU A 218 -25.21 14.40 19.73
CA LEU A 218 -26.05 15.25 20.53
C LEU A 218 -25.30 15.61 21.82
N PHE A 219 -25.07 16.91 22.04
CA PHE A 219 -24.96 17.46 23.38
C PHE A 219 -25.89 18.68 23.47
N ASN A 220 -26.99 18.45 24.20
CA ASN A 220 -27.95 19.34 24.86
C ASN A 220 -28.29 20.70 24.24
#